data_AF-A0AAU5BL55-F1
#
_entry.id   AF-A0AAU5BL55-F1
#
_cell.length_a   1.000
_cell.length_b   1.000
_cell.length_c   1.000
_cell.angle_alpha   90.00
_cell.angle_beta   90.00
_cell.angle_gamma   90.00
#
_symmetry.space_group_name_H-M   'P 1'
#
loop_
_entity.id
_entity.type
_entity.pdbx_description
1 polymer ?
#
loop_
_entity_poly.entity_id
_entity_poly.type
_entity_poly.pdbx_seq_one_letter_code
_entity_poly.pdbx_strand_id
1 'polypeptide(L)'
;MDDVEFSARGVRIERWARSLTRAGQVIVKDGRVALLTSNGREIDSAPVGAVSAWKRWFSQADSAVARVNGVRYRLTMGQRGRLPDGAAPIHHFLEVLRSAGCRHR
;
A
#
# COMPACT_ATOMS: atom_id res chain seq x y z
N MET A 1 13.82 16.13 -5.20
CA MET A 1 12.40 16.06 -5.59
C MET A 1 12.12 14.60 -5.82
N ASP A 2 11.71 13.92 -4.75
CA ASP A 2 11.48 12.49 -4.77
C ASP A 2 10.10 12.23 -5.35
N ASP A 3 10.04 11.66 -6.55
CA ASP A 3 8.80 11.34 -7.26
C ASP A 3 8.07 10.23 -6.49
N VAL A 4 7.25 10.64 -5.52
CA VAL A 4 6.39 9.74 -4.75
C VAL A 4 5.18 9.43 -5.62
N GLU A 5 5.22 8.28 -6.26
CA GLU A 5 4.15 7.78 -7.13
C GLU A 5 2.85 7.53 -6.34
N PHE A 6 2.95 7.15 -5.06
CA PHE A 6 1.78 6.95 -4.21
C PHE A 6 2.10 7.10 -2.72
N SER A 7 1.17 7.67 -1.95
CA SER A 7 1.23 7.69 -0.49
C SER A 7 -0.16 7.56 0.12
N ALA A 8 -0.33 6.58 1.00
CA ALA A 8 -1.53 6.37 1.79
C ALA A 8 -1.19 6.39 3.28
N ARG A 9 -2.01 7.08 4.09
CA ARG A 9 -1.88 7.17 5.56
C ARG A 9 -3.14 6.67 6.25
N GLY A 10 -3.02 6.31 7.53
CA GLY A 10 -4.14 5.74 8.27
C GLY A 10 -4.49 4.33 7.81
N VAL A 11 -3.49 3.60 7.32
CA VAL A 11 -3.61 2.23 6.84
C VAL A 11 -3.43 1.30 8.03
N ARG A 12 -4.42 0.45 8.28
CA ARG A 12 -4.26 -0.65 9.22
C ARG A 12 -3.43 -1.74 8.55
N ILE A 13 -2.23 -1.97 9.06
CA ILE A 13 -1.26 -2.96 8.58
C ILE A 13 -1.27 -4.15 9.53
N GLU A 14 -1.65 -5.30 9.01
CA GLU A 14 -1.72 -6.55 9.73
C GLU A 14 -0.87 -7.60 9.02
N ARG A 15 -0.12 -8.37 9.80
CA ARG A 15 0.65 -9.51 9.30
C ARG A 15 -0.01 -10.77 9.84
N TRP A 16 -0.68 -11.51 8.95
CA TRP A 16 -1.38 -12.75 9.32
C TRP A 16 -2.39 -12.52 10.46
N ALA A 17 -2.10 -13.00 11.67
CA ALA A 17 -2.91 -12.89 12.87
C ALA A 17 -2.49 -11.72 13.80
N ARG A 18 -1.41 -10.99 13.47
CA ARG A 18 -0.86 -9.92 14.29
C ARG A 18 -1.11 -8.56 13.64
N SER A 19 -1.87 -7.70 14.30
CA SER A 19 -1.93 -6.28 13.94
C SER A 19 -0.61 -5.61 14.29
N LEU A 20 0.08 -5.04 13.29
CA LEU A 20 1.34 -4.32 13.52
C LEU A 20 1.08 -2.84 13.81
N THR A 21 0.22 -2.21 13.01
CA THR A 21 -0.21 -0.83 13.23
C THR A 21 -1.62 -0.63 12.71
N ARG A 22 -2.37 0.26 13.36
CA ARG A 22 -3.73 0.63 12.94
C ARG A 22 -3.77 1.92 12.11
N ALA A 23 -2.70 2.71 12.16
CA ALA A 23 -2.59 4.01 11.49
C ALA A 23 -1.25 4.12 10.75
N GLY A 24 -0.81 3.02 10.16
CA GLY A 24 0.39 2.96 9.32
C GLY A 24 0.28 3.80 8.06
N GLN A 25 1.37 3.84 7.31
CA GLN A 25 1.49 4.52 6.04
C GLN A 25 2.07 3.55 5.01
N VAL A 26 1.65 3.68 3.76
CA VAL A 26 2.18 2.92 2.63
C VAL A 26 2.63 3.92 1.60
N ILE A 27 3.89 3.86 1.22
CA ILE A 27 4.46 4.77 0.22
C ILE A 27 4.99 3.92 -0.93
N VAL A 28 4.71 4.35 -2.15
CA VAL A 28 5.36 3.84 -3.35
C VAL A 28 6.19 4.98 -3.92
N LYS A 29 7.48 4.72 -4.09
CA LYS A 29 8.45 5.69 -4.60
C LYS A 29 9.53 4.94 -5.34
N ASP A 30 9.93 5.44 -6.50
CA ASP A 30 11.03 4.87 -7.30
C ASP A 30 10.80 3.37 -7.61
N GLY A 31 9.55 2.96 -7.87
CA GLY A 31 9.21 1.55 -8.05
C GLY A 31 9.49 0.67 -6.83
N ARG A 32 9.50 1.23 -5.61
CA ARG A 32 9.57 0.48 -4.35
C ARG A 32 8.40 0.80 -3.45
N VAL A 33 7.87 -0.22 -2.78
CA VAL A 33 6.83 -0.10 -1.77
C VAL A 33 7.48 -0.14 -0.40
N ALA A 34 7.22 0.87 0.42
CA ALA A 34 7.61 0.95 1.82
C ALA A 34 6.36 0.93 2.71
N LEU A 35 6.31 -0.03 3.63
CA LEU A 35 5.34 -0.10 4.70
C LEU A 35 5.91 0.60 5.94
N LEU A 36 5.18 1.60 6.42
CA LEU A 36 5.60 2.45 7.52
C LEU A 36 4.57 2.38 8.64
N THR A 37 5.03 2.59 9.86
CA THR A 37 4.16 2.84 11.02
C THR A 37 3.58 4.25 10.96
N SER A 38 2.66 4.57 11.88
CA SER A 38 2.12 5.93 12.06
C SER A 38 3.22 6.99 12.23
N ASN A 39 4.34 6.60 12.82
CA ASN A 39 5.46 7.45 13.20
C ASN A 39 6.47 7.60 12.05
N GLY A 40 6.20 7.01 10.87
CA GLY A 40 7.13 6.99 9.75
C GLY A 40 8.27 5.97 9.89
N ARG A 41 8.23 5.09 10.90
CA ARG A 41 9.21 4.01 11.03
C ARG A 41 8.92 2.91 10.04
N GLU A 42 9.93 2.53 9.24
CA GLU A 42 9.85 1.44 8.28
C GLU A 42 9.61 0.11 9.01
N ILE A 43 8.59 -0.60 8.55
CA ILE A 43 8.26 -1.96 8.95
C ILE A 43 8.95 -2.93 7.98
N ASP A 44 8.75 -2.69 6.68
CA ASP A 44 9.22 -3.53 5.59
C ASP A 44 9.23 -2.73 4.28
N SER A 45 10.18 -2.98 3.39
CA SER A 45 10.31 -2.32 2.10
C SER A 45 10.75 -3.32 1.02
N ALA A 46 10.15 -3.22 -0.17
CA ALA A 46 10.50 -4.09 -1.30
C ALA A 46 10.21 -3.42 -2.65
N PRO A 47 10.95 -3.80 -3.72
CA PRO A 47 10.64 -3.33 -5.07
C PRO A 47 9.26 -3.81 -5.52
N VAL A 48 8.55 -2.99 -6.30
CA VAL A 48 7.21 -3.32 -6.81
C VAL A 48 7.18 -4.63 -7.59
N GLY A 49 8.28 -5.01 -8.26
CA GLY A 49 8.40 -6.32 -8.91
C GLY A 49 8.40 -7.52 -7.94
N ALA A 50 8.84 -7.31 -6.70
CA ALA A 50 8.74 -8.30 -5.61
C ALA A 50 7.50 -8.09 -4.73
N VAL A 51 6.69 -7.06 -4.99
CA VAL A 51 5.48 -6.73 -4.25
C VAL A 51 4.26 -7.08 -5.08
N SER A 52 3.52 -8.07 -4.62
CA SER A 52 2.25 -8.42 -5.26
C SER A 52 1.11 -7.92 -4.40
N ALA A 53 0.39 -6.90 -4.88
CA ALA A 53 -0.78 -6.37 -4.20
C ALA A 53 -2.06 -6.66 -4.99
N TRP A 54 -3.09 -7.12 -4.29
CA TRP A 54 -4.39 -7.42 -4.89
C TRP A 54 -5.53 -6.89 -4.01
N LYS A 55 -6.50 -6.24 -4.67
CA LYS A 55 -7.74 -5.79 -4.03
C LYS A 55 -8.57 -7.01 -3.66
N ARG A 56 -9.05 -7.07 -2.41
CA ARG A 56 -10.03 -8.09 -2.03
C ARG A 56 -11.40 -7.59 -2.48
N TRP A 57 -11.96 -8.21 -3.51
CA TRP A 57 -13.28 -7.93 -4.09
C TRP A 57 -14.42 -7.90 -3.03
N PHE A 58 -14.27 -8.63 -1.91
CA PHE A 58 -15.38 -8.99 -1.01
C PHE A 58 -15.36 -8.26 0.35
N SER A 59 -14.88 -7.02 0.43
CA SER A 59 -14.89 -6.27 1.70
C SER A 59 -15.42 -4.86 1.48
N GLN A 60 -16.48 -4.49 2.22
CA GLN A 60 -17.06 -3.13 2.23
C GLN A 60 -16.08 -2.07 2.75
N ALA A 61 -15.02 -2.46 3.46
CA ALA A 61 -13.89 -1.59 3.78
C ALA A 61 -12.83 -1.71 2.68
N ASP A 62 -12.32 -0.59 2.17
CA ASP A 62 -11.21 -0.48 1.19
C ASP A 62 -9.96 -1.28 1.63
N SER A 63 -10.00 -2.60 1.46
CA SER A 63 -9.01 -3.55 1.96
C SER A 63 -8.23 -4.18 0.82
N ALA A 64 -6.91 -4.13 0.91
CA ALA A 64 -5.96 -4.73 0.00
C ALA A 64 -5.08 -5.76 0.71
N VAL A 65 -4.61 -6.77 -0.01
CA VAL A 65 -3.57 -7.67 0.46
C VAL A 65 -2.30 -7.34 -0.32
N ALA A 66 -1.22 -7.02 0.39
CA ALA A 66 0.10 -6.80 -0.20
C ALA A 66 1.05 -7.90 0.26
N ARG A 67 1.69 -8.59 -0.67
CA ARG A 67 2.76 -9.55 -0.41
C ARG A 67 4.08 -8.84 -0.69
N VAL A 68 4.83 -8.52 0.37
CA VAL A 68 6.10 -7.76 0.33
C VAL A 68 7.20 -8.72 0.78
N ASN A 69 8.27 -8.90 -0.01
CA ASN A 69 9.35 -9.86 0.30
C ASN A 69 8.85 -11.29 0.62
N GLY A 70 7.74 -11.73 0.00
CA GLY A 70 7.10 -13.02 0.29
C GLY A 70 6.26 -13.06 1.57
N VAL A 71 6.26 -12.00 2.38
CA VAL A 71 5.43 -11.85 3.58
C VAL A 71 4.08 -11.24 3.20
N ARG A 72 2.99 -11.89 3.63
CA ARG A 72 1.62 -11.42 3.37
C ARG A 72 1.18 -10.42 4.42
N TYR A 73 0.90 -9.20 3.99
CA TYR A 73 0.31 -8.13 4.76
C TYR A 73 -1.13 -7.86 4.31
N ARG A 74 -2.02 -7.63 5.27
CA ARG A 74 -3.36 -7.10 5.03
C ARG A 74 -3.32 -5.60 5.32
N LEU A 75 -3.76 -4.82 4.36
CA LEU A 75 -3.81 -3.36 4.39
C LEU A 75 -5.27 -2.96 4.32
N THR A 76 -5.83 -2.46 5.42
CA THR A 76 -7.16 -1.87 5.41
C THR A 76 -7.02 -0.36 5.38
N MET A 77 -7.36 0.23 4.25
CA MET A 77 -7.44 1.68 4.05
C MET A 77 -8.87 2.07 4.40
N GLY A 78 -9.11 3.06 5.28
CA GLY A 78 -10.51 3.32 5.62
C GLY A 78 -10.84 4.25 6.77
N GLN A 79 -9.93 5.08 7.30
CA GLN A 79 -10.35 5.98 8.38
C GLN A 79 -9.90 7.44 8.34
N ARG A 80 -8.97 7.90 7.49
CA ARG A 80 -8.65 9.36 7.44
C ARG A 80 -7.80 9.87 6.27
N GLY A 81 -7.47 9.03 5.28
CA GLY A 81 -6.72 9.47 4.11
C GLY A 81 -7.65 9.92 2.99
N ARG A 82 -8.22 11.13 3.11
CA ARG A 82 -8.80 11.82 1.96
C ARG A 82 -7.63 12.10 1.00
N LEU A 83 -7.54 11.39 -0.13
CA LEU A 83 -6.67 11.83 -1.21
C LEU A 83 -7.16 13.23 -1.65
N PRO A 84 -6.26 14.14 -2.06
CA PRO A 84 -6.63 15.46 -2.58
C PRO A 84 -7.45 15.39 -3.88
N ASP A 85 -7.61 14.21 -4.47
CA ASP A 85 -8.41 13.99 -5.66
C ASP A 85 -9.41 12.87 -5.39
N GLY A 86 -10.71 13.19 -5.47
CA GLY A 86 -11.85 12.38 -5.03
C GLY A 86 -12.09 11.06 -5.78
N ALA A 87 -11.06 10.44 -6.33
CA ALA A 87 -11.08 9.09 -6.86
C ALA A 87 -10.86 8.07 -5.72
N ALA A 88 -11.61 6.96 -5.74
CA ALA A 88 -11.48 5.91 -4.75
C ALA A 88 -9.99 5.49 -4.61
N PRO A 89 -9.39 5.53 -3.40
CA PRO A 89 -7.95 5.35 -3.17
C PRO A 89 -7.35 4.08 -3.83
N ILE A 90 -8.18 3.05 -3.97
CA ILE A 90 -7.78 1.77 -4.56
C ILE A 90 -7.64 1.84 -6.08
N HIS A 91 -8.42 2.66 -6.78
CA HIS A 91 -8.35 2.74 -8.24
C HIS A 91 -6.99 3.33 -8.68
N HIS A 92 -6.57 4.42 -8.03
CA HIS A 92 -5.28 5.05 -8.26
C HIS A 92 -4.11 4.11 -7.87
N PHE A 93 -4.23 3.40 -6.74
CA PHE A 93 -3.21 2.43 -6.35
C PHE A 93 -3.03 1.29 -7.36
N LEU A 94 -4.13 0.75 -7.91
CA LEU A 94 -4.08 -0.27 -8.95
C LEU A 94 -3.55 0.27 -10.29
N GLU A 95 -3.84 1.53 -10.60
CA GLU A 95 -3.33 2.20 -11.80
C GLU A 95 -1.82 2.42 -11.71
N VAL A 96 -1.30 2.92 -10.59
CA VAL A 96 0.14 3.08 -10.35
C VAL A 96 0.86 1.73 -10.43
N LEU A 97 0.31 0.67 -9.84
CA LEU A 97 0.89 -0.66 -9.96
C LEU A 97 0.89 -1.20 -11.39
N ARG A 98 -0.16 -0.91 -12.18
CA ARG A 98 -0.22 -1.30 -13.59
C ARG A 98 0.81 -0.54 -14.42
N SER A 99 0.95 0.76 -14.19
CA SER A 99 1.91 1.63 -14.88
C SER A 99 3.36 1.28 -14.51
N ALA A 100 3.63 0.97 -13.25
CA ALA A 100 4.95 0.54 -12.77
C ALA A 100 5.30 -0.89 -13.20
N GLY A 101 4.30 -1.79 -13.27
CA GLY A 101 4.49 -3.19 -13.68
C GLY A 101 4.78 -3.38 -15.17
N CYS A 102 4.31 -2.47 -16.04
CA CYS A 102 4.56 -2.54 -17.48
C CYS A 102 5.95 -2.03 -17.90
N ARG A 103 6.70 -1.33 -17.02
CA ARG A 103 8.00 -0.73 -17.36
C ARG A 103 9.19 -1.69 -17.13
N HIS A 104 8.93 -2.97 -16.88
CA HIS A 104 9.98 -3.97 -16.67
C HIS A 104 9.68 -5.26 -17.44
N ARG A 105 9.75 -5.17 -18.77
CA ARG A 105 9.90 -6.33 -19.65
C ARG A 105 11.09 -6.11 -20.56
#